data_AF-A0AAE0A970-F1
#
_entry.id   AF-A0AAE0A970-F1
#
_cell.length_a   1.000
_cell.length_b   1.000
_cell.length_c   1.000
_cell.angle_alpha   90.00
_cell.angle_beta   90.00
_cell.angle_gamma   90.00
#
_symmetry.space_group_name_H-M   'P 1'
#
loop_
_entity.id
_entity.type
_entity.pdbx_description
1 polymer ?
#
loop_
_entity_poly.entity_id
_entity_poly.type
_entity_poly.pdbx_seq_one_letter_code
_entity_poly.pdbx_strand_id
1 'polypeptide(L)'
;METEKVVSESEELPKTIVRRVVKDKLHDCSPDTDINVHKDALVAFSESARIFIHYVSATANDICKESKRQTINGDDVLKAIEEIDFPELIGPLRASLDEFRQKNAGKRVAASKSKEEKKKQKVEEEPSEKSGKSKKDEGNKENDD
;
A
#
# COMPACT_ATOMS: atom_id res chain seq x y z
N MET A 1 25.86 -21.44 -19.13
CA MET A 1 24.43 -21.76 -19.28
C MET A 1 23.67 -20.66 -18.58
N GLU A 2 23.37 -19.59 -19.30
CA GLU A 2 22.50 -18.53 -18.78
C GLU A 2 21.09 -19.12 -18.74
N THR A 3 20.54 -19.28 -17.53
CA THR A 3 19.14 -19.67 -17.38
C THR A 3 18.29 -18.47 -17.79
N GLU A 4 17.78 -18.47 -19.03
CA GLU A 4 16.60 -17.67 -19.38
C GLU A 4 15.48 -18.10 -18.43
N LYS A 5 15.30 -17.34 -17.37
CA LYS A 5 14.20 -17.54 -16.44
C LYS A 5 12.96 -17.05 -17.17
N VAL A 6 12.16 -18.00 -17.67
CA VAL A 6 10.86 -17.74 -18.30
C VAL A 6 10.07 -16.82 -17.38
N VAL A 7 9.88 -15.58 -17.84
CA VAL A 7 9.04 -14.60 -17.19
C VAL A 7 7.62 -15.13 -17.26
N SER A 8 7.01 -15.40 -16.10
CA SER A 8 5.61 -15.81 -16.05
C SER A 8 4.75 -14.69 -16.67
N GLU A 9 3.85 -15.04 -17.61
CA GLU A 9 2.92 -14.09 -18.26
C GLU A 9 2.12 -13.23 -17.24
N SER A 10 1.98 -13.71 -16.00
CA SER A 10 1.36 -12.98 -14.89
C SER A 10 2.09 -11.71 -14.47
N GLU A 11 3.34 -11.50 -14.88
CA GLU A 11 4.12 -10.30 -14.55
C GLU A 11 4.14 -9.26 -15.68
N GLU A 12 3.46 -9.52 -16.81
CA GLU A 12 3.44 -8.59 -17.94
C GLU A 12 2.35 -7.51 -17.76
N LEU A 13 2.76 -6.23 -17.88
CA LEU A 13 1.82 -5.11 -17.87
C LEU A 13 0.98 -5.10 -19.16
N PRO A 14 -0.29 -4.66 -19.12
CA PRO A 14 -1.11 -4.56 -20.33
C PRO A 14 -0.46 -3.65 -21.38
N LYS A 15 -0.07 -4.24 -22.52
CA LYS A 15 0.64 -3.55 -23.63
C LYS A 15 -0.07 -2.29 -24.12
N THR A 16 -1.40 -2.29 -24.10
CA THR A 16 -2.22 -1.14 -24.47
C THR A 16 -2.02 0.06 -23.54
N ILE A 17 -1.85 -0.19 -22.24
CA ILE A 17 -1.64 0.86 -21.23
C ILE A 17 -0.22 1.42 -21.35
N VAL A 18 0.79 0.55 -21.49
CA VAL A 18 2.19 0.98 -21.72
C VAL A 18 2.28 1.86 -22.97
N ARG A 19 1.68 1.41 -24.10
CA ARG A 19 1.63 2.18 -25.33
C ARG A 19 1.00 3.55 -25.14
N ARG A 20 -0.12 3.63 -24.43
CA ARG A 20 -0.82 4.89 -24.17
C ARG A 20 0.08 5.86 -23.40
N VAL A 21 0.67 5.42 -22.28
CA VAL A 21 1.56 6.26 -21.46
C VAL A 21 2.75 6.78 -22.27
N VAL A 22 3.39 5.92 -23.06
CA VAL A 22 4.52 6.32 -23.93
C VAL A 22 4.08 7.36 -24.95
N LYS A 23 2.97 7.14 -25.65
CA LYS A 23 2.46 8.09 -26.65
C LYS A 23 2.04 9.43 -26.04
N ASP A 24 1.37 9.40 -24.89
CA ASP A 24 0.93 10.61 -24.19
C ASP A 24 2.15 11.45 -23.80
N LYS A 25 3.21 10.82 -23.28
CA LYS A 25 4.46 11.53 -22.94
C LYS A 25 5.21 12.05 -24.17
N LEU A 26 5.20 11.31 -25.28
CA LEU A 26 5.80 11.77 -26.53
C LEU A 26 5.05 12.99 -27.11
N HIS A 27 3.73 13.01 -27.02
CA HIS A 27 2.91 14.18 -27.36
C HIS A 27 3.25 15.39 -26.47
N ASP A 28 3.39 15.19 -25.16
CA ASP A 28 3.77 16.29 -24.24
C ASP A 28 5.12 16.91 -24.60
N CYS A 29 6.08 16.09 -25.06
CA CYS A 29 7.41 16.54 -25.47
C CYS A 29 7.43 17.17 -26.87
N SER A 30 6.59 16.69 -27.77
CA SER A 30 6.55 17.07 -29.19
C SER A 30 5.12 17.17 -29.70
N PRO A 31 4.37 18.23 -29.31
CA PRO A 31 2.94 18.34 -29.61
C PRO A 31 2.63 18.46 -31.11
N ASP A 32 3.57 19.01 -31.88
CA ASP A 32 3.40 19.24 -33.31
C ASP A 32 3.85 18.05 -34.18
N THR A 33 4.27 16.93 -33.57
CA THR A 33 4.82 15.78 -34.29
C THR A 33 4.18 14.47 -33.85
N ASP A 34 3.52 13.79 -34.78
CA ASP A 34 3.03 12.43 -34.57
C ASP A 34 4.18 11.42 -34.61
N ILE A 35 4.67 11.05 -33.42
CA ILE A 35 5.74 10.06 -33.28
C ILE A 35 5.17 8.64 -33.34
N ASN A 36 5.64 7.86 -34.32
CA ASN A 36 5.27 6.45 -34.42
C ASN A 36 6.22 5.58 -33.58
N VAL A 37 5.64 4.79 -32.66
CA VAL A 37 6.41 3.94 -31.75
C VAL A 37 6.47 2.51 -32.27
N HIS A 38 7.67 2.03 -32.54
CA HIS A 38 7.92 0.66 -33.02
C HIS A 38 7.55 -0.39 -31.96
N LYS A 39 7.21 -1.60 -32.42
CA LYS A 39 6.83 -2.71 -31.53
C LYS A 39 7.95 -3.07 -30.55
N ASP A 40 9.19 -3.11 -31.02
CA ASP A 40 10.35 -3.47 -30.20
C ASP A 40 10.61 -2.43 -29.09
N ALA A 41 10.39 -1.15 -29.39
CA ALA A 41 10.45 -0.10 -28.38
C ALA A 41 9.38 -0.29 -27.28
N LEU A 42 8.17 -0.71 -27.66
CA LEU A 42 7.11 -0.99 -26.68
C LEU A 42 7.42 -2.21 -25.80
N VAL A 43 8.08 -3.23 -26.36
CA VAL A 43 8.58 -4.37 -25.58
C VAL A 43 9.64 -3.89 -24.59
N ALA A 44 10.61 -3.10 -25.05
CA ALA A 44 11.65 -2.53 -24.18
C ALA A 44 11.06 -1.68 -23.04
N PHE A 45 10.06 -0.85 -23.31
CA PHE A 45 9.36 -0.10 -22.25
C PHE A 45 8.62 -1.01 -21.27
N SER A 46 8.00 -2.09 -21.75
CA SER A 46 7.28 -3.04 -20.88
C SER A 46 8.24 -3.78 -19.96
N GLU A 47 9.39 -4.23 -20.48
CA GLU A 47 10.44 -4.87 -19.70
C GLU A 47 11.09 -3.89 -18.72
N SER A 48 11.40 -2.68 -19.17
CA SER A 48 11.97 -1.62 -18.32
C SER A 48 11.03 -1.26 -17.17
N ALA A 49 9.72 -1.14 -17.42
CA ALA A 49 8.73 -0.88 -16.38
C ALA A 49 8.68 -2.01 -15.34
N ARG A 50 8.77 -3.27 -15.78
CA ARG A 50 8.84 -4.42 -14.86
C ARG A 50 10.11 -4.39 -14.01
N ILE A 51 11.27 -4.17 -14.63
CA ILE A 51 12.55 -4.05 -13.92
C ILE A 51 12.48 -2.88 -12.92
N PHE A 52 11.91 -1.75 -13.32
CA PHE A 52 11.72 -0.59 -12.45
C PHE A 52 10.88 -0.92 -11.21
N ILE A 53 9.75 -1.63 -11.37
CA ILE A 53 8.92 -2.07 -10.24
C ILE A 53 9.73 -2.94 -9.27
N HIS A 54 10.48 -3.92 -9.79
CA HIS A 54 11.31 -4.79 -8.96
C HIS A 54 12.42 -4.00 -8.26
N TYR A 55 13.05 -3.06 -8.96
CA TYR A 55 14.13 -2.26 -8.42
C TYR A 55 13.65 -1.36 -7.27
N VAL A 56 12.58 -0.58 -7.48
CA VAL A 56 11.96 0.23 -6.42
C VAL A 56 11.54 -0.64 -5.24
N SER A 57 10.94 -1.80 -5.50
CA SER A 57 10.49 -2.71 -4.45
C SER A 57 11.65 -3.27 -3.62
N ALA A 58 12.77 -3.60 -4.26
CA ALA A 58 13.97 -4.09 -3.59
C ALA A 58 14.60 -2.99 -2.73
N THR A 59 14.80 -1.78 -3.28
CA THR A 59 15.37 -0.64 -2.54
C THR A 59 14.48 -0.26 -1.34
N ALA A 60 13.16 -0.17 -1.53
CA ALA A 60 12.23 0.12 -0.44
C ALA A 60 12.24 -0.96 0.65
N ASN A 61 12.39 -2.23 0.26
CA ASN A 61 12.52 -3.34 1.19
C ASN A 61 13.81 -3.25 2.02
N ASP A 62 14.93 -2.85 1.42
CA ASP A 62 16.20 -2.69 2.12
C ASP A 62 16.13 -1.53 3.13
N ILE A 63 15.54 -0.39 2.74
CA ILE A 63 15.28 0.75 3.65
C ILE A 63 14.36 0.34 4.82
N CYS A 64 13.32 -0.45 4.53
CA CYS A 64 12.41 -0.98 5.55
C CYS A 64 13.16 -1.89 6.54
N LYS A 65 14.02 -2.78 6.06
CA LYS A 65 14.82 -3.69 6.88
C LYS A 65 15.86 -2.95 7.71
N GLU A 66 16.52 -1.93 7.16
CA GLU A 66 17.44 -1.07 7.90
C GLU A 66 16.73 -0.35 9.06
N SER A 67 15.47 0.03 8.84
CA SER A 67 14.59 0.57 9.87
C SER A 67 14.05 -0.48 10.85
N LYS A 68 14.54 -1.73 10.81
CA LYS A 68 14.09 -2.88 11.62
C LYS A 68 12.59 -3.20 11.50
N ARG A 69 11.97 -2.86 10.37
CA ARG A 69 10.56 -3.14 10.09
C ARG A 69 10.44 -4.32 9.11
N GLN A 70 9.33 -5.04 9.22
CA GLN A 70 8.96 -6.15 8.33
C GLN A 70 7.88 -5.77 7.31
N THR A 71 7.41 -4.52 7.35
CA THR A 71 6.33 -4.03 6.48
C THR A 71 6.75 -2.71 5.88
N ILE A 72 6.86 -2.71 4.55
CA ILE A 72 7.16 -1.54 3.74
C ILE A 72 6.00 -0.56 3.87
N ASN A 73 6.31 0.71 4.14
CA ASN A 73 5.35 1.79 4.20
C ASN A 73 5.57 2.79 3.05
N GLY A 74 4.73 3.82 2.96
CA GLY A 74 4.84 4.84 1.91
C GLY A 74 6.13 5.66 1.99
N ASP A 75 6.68 5.88 3.18
CA ASP A 75 7.91 6.65 3.35
C ASP A 75 9.14 5.89 2.85
N ASP A 76 9.15 4.55 2.96
CA ASP A 76 10.19 3.70 2.38
C ASP A 76 10.21 3.81 0.86
N VAL A 77 9.04 3.81 0.22
CA VAL A 77 8.93 3.96 -1.23
C VAL A 77 9.39 5.35 -1.66
N LEU A 78 9.02 6.40 -0.91
CA LEU A 78 9.48 7.75 -1.22
C LEU A 78 11.00 7.88 -1.08
N LYS A 79 11.61 7.31 -0.04
CA LYS A 79 13.07 7.30 0.09
C LYS A 79 13.74 6.47 -1.00
N ALA A 80 13.18 5.33 -1.34
CA ALA A 80 13.70 4.49 -2.42
C ALA A 80 13.77 5.26 -3.74
N ILE A 81 12.73 6.03 -4.07
CA ILE A 81 12.67 6.85 -5.29
C ILE A 81 13.76 7.94 -5.31
N GLU A 82 14.07 8.53 -4.15
CA GLU A 82 15.18 9.48 -4.00
C GLU A 82 16.54 8.79 -4.18
N GLU A 83 16.70 7.58 -3.64
CA GLU A 83 17.95 6.80 -3.72
C GLU A 83 18.22 6.21 -5.11
N ILE A 84 17.18 5.94 -5.89
CA ILE A 84 17.31 5.49 -7.28
C ILE A 84 17.39 6.65 -8.30
N ASP A 85 17.67 7.87 -7.83
CA ASP A 85 17.88 9.07 -8.64
C ASP A 85 16.66 9.52 -9.49
N PHE A 86 15.44 9.37 -8.97
CA PHE A 86 14.22 9.94 -9.56
C PHE A 86 13.51 10.96 -8.63
N PRO A 87 14.20 11.98 -8.12
CA PRO A 87 13.66 12.93 -7.15
C PRO A 87 12.43 13.71 -7.66
N GLU A 88 12.31 13.90 -8.98
CA GLU A 88 11.17 14.57 -9.62
C GLU A 88 9.84 13.84 -9.40
N LEU A 89 9.87 12.53 -9.11
CA LEU A 89 8.67 11.74 -8.83
C LEU A 89 8.15 11.93 -7.39
N ILE A 90 8.98 12.45 -6.48
CA ILE A 90 8.62 12.59 -5.05
C ILE A 90 7.42 13.50 -4.84
N GLY A 91 7.39 14.67 -5.50
CA GLY A 91 6.29 15.63 -5.37
C GLY A 91 4.94 15.02 -5.77
N PRO A 92 4.81 14.49 -7.01
CA PRO A 92 3.61 13.80 -7.46
C PRO A 92 3.21 12.60 -6.57
N LEU A 93 4.18 11.80 -6.11
CA LEU A 93 3.90 10.64 -5.25
C LEU A 93 3.38 11.03 -3.87
N ARG A 94 3.94 12.08 -3.26
CA ARG A 94 3.44 12.62 -1.98
C ARG A 94 2.01 13.11 -2.09
N ALA A 95 1.69 13.87 -3.15
CA ALA A 95 0.33 14.34 -3.40
C ALA A 95 -0.67 13.17 -3.53
N SER A 96 -0.30 12.13 -4.27
CA SER A 96 -1.12 10.90 -4.42
C SER A 96 -1.30 10.15 -3.09
N LEU A 97 -0.25 10.06 -2.28
CA LEU A 97 -0.29 9.43 -0.95
C LEU A 97 -1.24 10.17 0.00
N ASP A 98 -1.19 11.51 -0.01
CA ASP A 98 -2.05 12.33 0.83
C ASP A 98 -3.52 12.26 0.40
N GLU A 99 -3.79 12.28 -0.91
CA GLU A 99 -5.14 12.06 -1.45
C GLU A 99 -5.69 10.69 -1.04
N PHE A 100 -4.87 9.64 -1.12
CA PHE A 100 -5.24 8.29 -0.67
C PHE A 100 -5.57 8.26 0.82
N ARG A 101 -4.74 8.88 1.66
CA ARG A 101 -4.96 8.97 3.11
C ARG A 101 -6.25 9.71 3.44
N GLN A 102 -6.54 10.81 2.75
CA GLN A 102 -7.78 11.58 2.94
C GLN A 102 -9.02 10.74 2.59
N LYS A 103 -9.01 10.07 1.43
CA LYS A 103 -10.11 9.20 1.00
C LYS A 103 -10.34 8.03 1.96
N ASN A 104 -9.27 7.44 2.49
CA ASN A 104 -9.37 6.31 3.42
C ASN A 104 -9.73 6.73 4.84
N ALA A 105 -9.35 7.94 5.28
CA ALA A 105 -9.80 8.49 6.56
C ALA A 105 -11.33 8.61 6.61
N GLY A 106 -11.97 9.09 5.52
CA GLY A 106 -13.43 9.17 5.42
C GLY A 106 -14.13 7.81 5.55
N LYS A 107 -13.56 6.74 4.97
CA LYS A 107 -14.07 5.37 5.09
C LYS A 107 -13.94 4.81 6.49
N ARG A 108 -12.83 5.11 7.19
CA ARG A 108 -12.61 4.67 8.59
C ARG A 108 -13.59 5.33 9.55
N VAL A 109 -13.93 6.60 9.34
CA VAL A 109 -14.93 7.33 10.14
C VAL A 109 -16.35 6.78 9.90
N ALA A 110 -16.70 6.41 8.65
CA ALA A 110 -17.97 5.76 8.35
C ALA A 110 -18.08 4.34 8.97
N ALA A 111 -16.97 3.59 8.98
CA ALA A 111 -16.89 2.27 9.60
C ALA A 111 -16.95 2.33 11.14
N SER A 112 -16.44 3.40 11.77
CA SER A 112 -16.55 3.59 13.22
C SER A 112 -17.96 4.00 13.66
N LYS A 113 -18.66 4.85 12.89
CA LYS A 113 -20.06 5.23 13.19
C LYS A 113 -21.02 4.03 13.12
N SER A 114 -20.85 3.16 12.13
CA SER A 114 -21.65 1.93 11.98
C SER A 114 -21.36 0.87 13.06
N LYS A 115 -20.15 0.84 13.64
CA LYS A 115 -19.85 0.02 14.83
C LYS A 115 -20.46 0.59 16.12
N GLU A 116 -20.58 1.91 16.22
CA GLU A 116 -21.17 2.58 17.38
C GLU A 116 -22.70 2.42 17.43
N GLU A 117 -23.38 2.46 16.28
CA GLU A 117 -24.82 2.16 16.17
C GLU A 117 -25.16 0.71 16.51
N LYS A 118 -24.34 -0.27 16.08
CA LYS A 118 -24.51 -1.69 16.46
C LYS A 118 -24.24 -1.95 17.95
N LYS A 119 -23.45 -1.11 18.62
CA LYS A 119 -23.18 -1.23 20.06
C LYS A 119 -24.31 -0.62 20.90
N LYS A 120 -25.02 0.40 20.40
CA LYS A 120 -26.20 0.97 21.07
C LYS A 120 -27.43 0.06 21.03
N GLN A 121 -27.67 -0.66 19.93
CA GLN A 121 -28.78 -1.64 19.85
C GLN A 121 -28.62 -2.88 20.75
N LYS A 122 -27.41 -3.18 21.25
CA LYS A 122 -27.18 -4.35 22.11
C LYS A 122 -27.26 -4.05 23.62
N VAL A 123 -27.55 -2.80 24.00
CA VAL A 123 -27.60 -2.35 25.41
C VAL A 123 -29.06 -2.12 25.88
N GLU A 124 -30.04 -2.12 24.98
CA GLU A 124 -31.47 -1.88 25.34
C GLU A 124 -32.29 -3.14 25.62
N GLU A 125 -31.72 -4.35 25.55
CA GLU A 125 -32.43 -5.61 25.83
C GLU A 125 -31.83 -6.35 27.03
N GLU A 126 -32.03 -5.80 28.23
CA GLU A 126 -31.86 -6.48 29.52
C GLU A 126 -33.16 -6.29 30.33
N PRO A 127 -33.90 -7.34 30.72
CA PRO A 127 -34.79 -7.25 31.86
C PRO A 127 -34.06 -7.71 33.13
N SER A 128 -33.99 -6.79 34.08
CA SER A 128 -33.45 -6.98 35.42
C SER A 128 -34.28 -7.95 36.26
N GLU A 129 -33.64 -8.81 37.05
CA GLU A 129 -34.18 -9.23 38.36
C GLU A 129 -33.09 -9.28 39.43
N LYS A 130 -33.48 -8.80 40.62
CA LYS A 130 -32.66 -8.42 41.77
C LYS A 130 -32.44 -9.57 42.77
N SER A 131 -31.46 -9.31 43.64
CA SER A 131 -31.27 -9.78 45.03
C SER A 131 -30.46 -11.07 45.16
N GLY A 132 -29.44 -11.20 46.00
CA GLY A 132 -28.84 -10.34 47.01
C GLY A 132 -28.14 -11.24 48.02
N LYS A 133 -27.00 -10.80 48.57
CA LYS A 133 -26.54 -10.96 49.97
C LYS A 133 -25.04 -11.28 50.10
N SER A 134 -24.41 -10.41 50.86
CA SER A 134 -23.01 -10.33 51.27
C SER A 134 -22.52 -11.52 52.10
N LYS A 135 -21.21 -11.81 52.00
CA LYS A 135 -20.33 -12.03 53.17
C LYS A 135 -18.84 -11.93 52.79
N LYS A 136 -18.12 -11.10 53.56
CA LYS A 136 -16.66 -11.13 53.74
C LYS A 136 -16.25 -12.46 54.36
N ASP A 137 -15.06 -12.98 54.02
CA ASP A 137 -14.03 -13.25 55.03
C ASP A 137 -12.63 -13.34 54.41
N GLU A 138 -11.65 -12.87 55.17
CA GLU A 138 -10.21 -12.89 54.90
C GLU A 138 -9.63 -14.31 55.11
N GLY A 139 -8.54 -14.64 54.42
CA GLY A 139 -7.82 -15.89 54.64
C GLY A 139 -6.53 -16.00 53.84
N ASN A 140 -5.46 -15.42 54.39
CA ASN A 140 -4.08 -15.59 53.98
C ASN A 140 -3.64 -17.08 54.06
N LYS A 141 -2.96 -17.61 53.03
CA LYS A 141 -1.74 -18.42 53.20
C LYS A 141 -1.08 -18.86 51.88
N GLU A 142 0.23 -18.68 51.88
CA GLU A 142 1.27 -19.30 51.06
C GLU A 142 1.05 -20.80 50.83
N ASN A 143 1.55 -21.32 49.71
CA ASN A 143 2.61 -22.34 49.68
C ASN A 143 3.19 -22.52 48.27
N ASP A 144 4.51 -22.66 48.24
CA ASP A 144 5.38 -23.22 47.19
C ASP A 144 4.90 -24.59 46.67
N ASP A 145 4.95 -24.79 45.35
CA ASP A 145 5.81 -25.76 44.63
C ASP A 145 5.63 -25.57 43.11
#